data_AF-A0A0R3DZI4-F1
#
_entry.id   AF-A0A0R3DZI4-F1
#
_cell.length_a   1.000
_cell.length_b   1.000
_cell.length_c   1.000
_cell.angle_alpha   90.00
_cell.angle_beta   90.00
_cell.angle_gamma   90.00
#
_symmetry.space_group_name_H-M   'P 1'
#
loop_
_entity.id
_entity.type
_entity.pdbx_description
1 polymer ?
#
loop_
_entity_poly.entity_id
_entity_poly.type
_entity_poly.pdbx_seq_one_letter_code
_entity_poly.pdbx_strand_id
1 'polypeptide(L)'
;MTNGLGLFDEYNRQARLFPALLALLPPLLALLAWFPNLLLSNLGSTLLTLLCSCGILFALAVFSRATGKNVEKRLLKEWGGWRTTLWLRHSDISLVAPTKQRYHQALARHVPNLKLPTAVQEQNDQAGADAVYASAVEWLKEYCRKGKYPLVQKENIEYGFRRNMRGVRPFAIAVTAVALVLSIGAMIREISISSAGMTAALQSLPIVVWGSTLLLLIALGAWMIAVTDAWVREGGDQYARALLATCEGL
;
A
#
# COMPACT_ATOMS: atom_id res chain seq x y z
N MET A 1 -10.06 21.88 11.43
CA MET A 1 -10.65 20.97 12.45
C MET A 1 -11.36 19.85 11.72
N THR A 2 -10.90 18.61 11.88
CA THR A 2 -11.65 17.41 11.48
C THR A 2 -11.71 16.49 12.70
N ASN A 3 -12.71 16.77 13.54
CA ASN A 3 -13.17 15.86 14.58
C ASN A 3 -13.97 14.75 13.90
N GLY A 4 -13.49 13.52 14.02
CA GLY A 4 -14.17 12.32 13.56
C GLY A 4 -13.20 11.16 13.66
N LEU A 5 -13.16 10.52 14.85
CA LEU A 5 -12.51 9.23 15.15
C LEU A 5 -11.43 8.82 14.12
N GLY A 6 -10.19 9.28 14.34
CA GLY A 6 -9.03 9.19 13.42
C GLY A 6 -8.54 7.79 13.04
N LEU A 7 -9.40 6.79 13.22
CA LEU A 7 -9.26 5.38 12.87
C LEU A 7 -10.00 5.03 11.57
N PHE A 8 -11.10 5.74 11.25
CA PHE A 8 -11.98 5.46 10.11
C PHE A 8 -12.04 6.57 9.06
N ASP A 9 -11.17 7.58 9.15
CA ASP A 9 -10.99 8.50 8.03
C ASP A 9 -10.57 7.72 6.77
N GLU A 10 -10.90 8.29 5.62
CA GLU A 10 -10.71 7.63 4.32
C GLU A 10 -9.27 7.18 4.12
N TYR A 11 -8.31 8.00 4.58
CA TYR A 11 -6.89 7.70 4.48
C TYR A 11 -6.50 6.49 5.34
N ASN A 12 -6.89 6.46 6.61
CA ASN A 12 -6.60 5.36 7.53
C ASN A 12 -7.18 4.06 7.00
N ARG A 13 -8.44 4.08 6.54
CA ARG A 13 -9.11 2.90 6.01
C ARG A 13 -8.41 2.37 4.76
N GLN A 14 -8.27 3.20 3.73
CA GLN A 14 -7.75 2.75 2.44
C GLN A 14 -6.24 2.51 2.49
N ALA A 15 -5.45 3.46 2.99
CA ALA A 15 -4.00 3.34 2.94
C ALA A 15 -3.45 2.39 4.00
N ARG A 16 -4.08 2.25 5.17
CA ARG A 16 -3.49 1.52 6.32
C ARG A 16 -4.20 0.22 6.65
N LEU A 17 -5.53 0.22 6.76
CA LEU A 17 -6.28 -0.97 7.17
C LEU A 17 -6.43 -2.00 6.04
N PHE A 18 -6.85 -1.57 4.85
CA PHE A 18 -7.12 -2.48 3.72
C PHE A 18 -5.94 -3.38 3.33
N PRO A 19 -4.67 -2.92 3.30
CA PRO A 19 -3.55 -3.82 2.99
C PRO A 19 -3.46 -5.03 3.92
N ALA A 20 -3.66 -4.84 5.22
CA ALA A 20 -3.64 -5.95 6.18
C ALA A 20 -4.87 -6.85 6.04
N LEU A 21 -6.05 -6.28 5.79
CA LEU A 21 -7.25 -7.09 5.55
C LEU A 21 -7.13 -7.94 4.28
N LEU A 22 -6.59 -7.38 3.19
CA LEU A 22 -6.34 -8.12 1.95
C LEU A 22 -5.31 -9.23 2.13
N ALA A 23 -4.31 -9.04 3.00
CA ALA A 23 -3.35 -10.08 3.34
C ALA A 23 -3.96 -11.26 4.09
N LEU A 24 -4.99 -11.01 4.92
CA LEU A 24 -5.67 -12.02 5.74
C LEU A 24 -6.88 -12.65 5.04
N LEU A 25 -7.45 -12.00 4.03
CA LEU A 25 -8.70 -12.44 3.41
C LEU A 25 -8.62 -13.86 2.81
N PRO A 26 -7.64 -14.22 1.95
CA PRO A 26 -7.55 -15.58 1.40
C PRO A 26 -7.44 -16.69 2.46
N PRO A 27 -6.52 -16.63 3.44
CA PRO A 27 -6.41 -17.69 4.45
C PRO A 27 -7.65 -17.77 5.36
N LEU A 28 -8.31 -16.64 5.66
CA LEU A 28 -9.57 -16.66 6.41
C LEU A 28 -10.69 -17.35 5.63
N LEU A 29 -10.83 -17.10 4.33
CA LEU A 29 -11.84 -17.77 3.51
C LEU A 29 -11.57 -19.28 3.38
N ALA A 30 -10.30 -19.68 3.28
CA ALA A 30 -9.94 -21.10 3.30
C ALA A 30 -10.26 -21.75 4.65
N LEU A 31 -9.98 -21.09 5.77
CA LEU A 31 -10.35 -21.57 7.10
C LEU A 31 -11.87 -21.80 7.19
N LEU A 32 -12.68 -20.85 6.70
CA LEU A 32 -14.14 -20.97 6.70
C LEU A 32 -14.65 -22.08 5.77
N ALA A 33 -13.99 -22.33 4.65
CA ALA A 33 -14.35 -23.41 3.74
C ALA A 33 -14.16 -24.80 4.37
N TRP A 34 -13.11 -24.97 5.18
CA TRP A 34 -12.83 -26.21 5.92
C TRP A 34 -13.66 -26.37 7.18
N PHE A 35 -13.97 -25.26 7.85
CA PHE A 35 -14.69 -25.26 9.12
C PHE A 35 -15.94 -24.36 9.02
N PRO A 36 -16.96 -24.73 8.22
CA PRO A 36 -18.14 -23.90 8.03
C PRO A 36 -18.92 -23.68 9.33
N ASN A 37 -18.90 -24.67 10.22
CA ASN A 37 -19.52 -24.59 11.54
C ASN A 37 -18.76 -23.68 12.52
N LEU A 38 -17.54 -23.22 12.17
CA LEU A 38 -16.78 -22.32 13.02
C LEU A 38 -17.60 -21.05 13.29
N LEU A 39 -18.21 -20.45 12.27
CA LEU A 39 -19.03 -19.24 12.40
C LEU A 39 -20.27 -19.42 13.28
N LEU A 40 -20.84 -20.63 13.30
CA LEU A 40 -22.02 -20.98 14.09
C LEU A 40 -21.66 -21.38 15.52
N SER A 41 -20.38 -21.64 15.80
CA SER A 41 -19.90 -22.01 17.12
C SER A 41 -19.66 -20.79 18.01
N ASN A 42 -19.75 -20.97 19.34
CA ASN A 42 -19.37 -19.95 20.32
C ASN A 42 -17.91 -19.47 20.13
N LEU A 43 -17.03 -20.34 19.61
CA LEU A 43 -15.65 -19.98 19.29
C LEU A 43 -15.59 -19.03 18.09
N GLY A 44 -16.31 -19.29 17.00
CA GLY A 44 -16.28 -18.40 15.84
C GLY A 44 -17.02 -17.10 16.05
N SER A 45 -18.09 -17.07 16.85
CA SER A 45 -18.72 -15.80 17.25
C SER A 45 -17.77 -14.95 18.12
N THR A 46 -16.99 -15.58 19.00
CA THR A 46 -15.93 -14.91 19.78
C THR A 46 -14.81 -14.39 18.88
N LEU A 47 -14.30 -15.22 17.96
CA LEU A 47 -13.25 -14.82 17.01
C LEU A 47 -13.72 -13.69 16.09
N LEU A 48 -14.96 -13.74 15.61
CA LEU A 48 -15.57 -12.68 14.80
C LEU A 48 -15.69 -11.39 15.61
N THR A 49 -16.19 -11.47 16.84
CA THR A 49 -16.28 -10.30 17.74
C THR A 49 -14.90 -9.69 18.01
N LEU A 50 -13.89 -10.53 18.20
CA LEU A 50 -12.51 -10.09 18.40
C LEU A 50 -11.95 -9.42 17.13
N LEU A 51 -12.14 -10.02 15.96
CA LEU A 51 -11.71 -9.48 14.66
C LEU A 51 -12.42 -8.16 14.33
N CYS A 52 -13.70 -8.06 14.66
CA CYS A 52 -14.50 -6.85 14.50
C CYS A 52 -14.26 -5.82 15.61
N SER A 53 -13.50 -6.16 16.65
CA SER A 53 -13.17 -5.21 17.70
C SER A 53 -12.28 -4.09 17.15
N CYS A 54 -12.54 -2.86 17.60
CA CYS A 54 -11.75 -1.70 17.22
C CYS A 54 -10.24 -1.88 17.50
N GLY A 55 -9.90 -2.68 18.51
CA GLY A 55 -8.51 -2.98 18.88
C GLY A 55 -7.75 -3.75 17.80
N ILE A 56 -8.33 -4.82 17.24
CA ILE A 56 -7.67 -5.60 16.19
C ILE A 56 -7.56 -4.80 14.90
N LEU A 57 -8.62 -4.12 14.48
CA LEU A 57 -8.59 -3.30 13.26
C LEU A 57 -7.54 -2.19 13.36
N PHE A 58 -7.43 -1.55 14.52
CA PHE A 58 -6.37 -0.58 14.79
C PHE A 58 -4.97 -1.21 14.72
N ALA A 59 -4.78 -2.36 15.36
CA ALA A 59 -3.50 -3.07 15.36
C ALA A 59 -3.06 -3.46 13.93
N LEU A 60 -3.99 -3.94 13.10
CA LEU A 60 -3.73 -4.25 11.68
C LEU A 60 -3.33 -3.00 10.88
N ALA A 61 -4.02 -1.87 11.10
CA ALA A 61 -3.68 -0.61 10.45
C ALA A 61 -2.29 -0.10 10.87
N VAL A 62 -1.94 -0.22 12.16
CA VAL A 62 -0.61 0.15 12.69
C VAL A 62 0.47 -0.76 12.12
N PHE A 63 0.25 -2.07 12.09
CA PHE A 63 1.19 -3.06 11.54
C PHE A 63 1.48 -2.79 10.06
N SER A 64 0.42 -2.62 9.26
CA SER A 64 0.51 -2.30 7.84
C SER A 64 1.27 -1.00 7.57
N ARG A 65 1.00 0.05 8.36
CA ARG A 65 1.73 1.31 8.26
C ARG A 65 3.20 1.15 8.64
N ALA A 66 3.51 0.44 9.73
CA ALA A 66 4.87 0.30 10.23
C ALA A 66 5.77 -0.43 9.21
N THR A 67 5.29 -1.56 8.69
CA THR A 67 6.00 -2.33 7.65
C THR A 67 6.13 -1.52 6.36
N GLY A 68 5.09 -0.81 5.94
CA GLY A 68 5.13 0.10 4.80
C GLY A 68 6.17 1.22 4.97
N LYS A 69 6.29 1.82 6.15
CA LYS A 69 7.32 2.85 6.40
C LYS A 69 8.74 2.33 6.29
N ASN A 70 8.99 1.06 6.64
CA ASN A 70 10.30 0.44 6.42
C ASN A 70 10.60 0.28 4.93
N VAL A 71 9.59 -0.11 4.14
CA VAL A 71 9.70 -0.16 2.67
C VAL A 71 10.02 1.21 2.09
N GLU A 72 9.33 2.27 2.51
CA GLU A 72 9.64 3.63 2.02
C GLU A 72 11.05 4.08 2.37
N LYS A 73 11.51 3.86 3.61
CA LYS A 73 12.89 4.22 3.97
C LYS A 73 13.92 3.53 3.07
N ARG A 74 13.69 2.26 2.72
CA ARG A 74 14.54 1.52 1.79
C ARG A 74 14.43 2.10 0.38
N LEU A 75 13.20 2.26 -0.13
CA LEU A 75 12.94 2.75 -1.49
C LEU A 75 13.46 4.18 -1.71
N LEU A 76 13.35 5.07 -0.73
CA LEU A 76 13.89 6.43 -0.84
C LEU A 76 15.41 6.43 -0.97
N LYS A 77 16.11 5.49 -0.32
CA LYS A 77 17.56 5.31 -0.52
C LYS A 77 17.86 4.83 -1.94
N GLU A 78 17.09 3.88 -2.44
CA GLU A 78 17.23 3.34 -3.81
C GLU A 78 16.90 4.39 -4.89
N TRP A 79 15.91 5.25 -4.65
CA TRP A 79 15.48 6.28 -5.58
C TRP A 79 16.35 7.55 -5.51
N GLY A 80 17.18 7.69 -4.48
CA GLY A 80 17.97 8.90 -4.22
C GLY A 80 17.17 10.06 -3.65
N GLY A 81 15.96 9.82 -3.15
CA GLY A 81 15.08 10.84 -2.55
C GLY A 81 13.61 10.70 -2.93
N TRP A 82 12.81 11.66 -2.47
CA TRP A 82 11.39 11.76 -2.80
C TRP A 82 11.19 12.19 -4.24
N ARG A 83 10.30 11.53 -4.98
CA ARG A 83 9.99 11.86 -6.38
C ARG A 83 9.55 13.32 -6.55
N THR A 84 8.80 13.86 -5.60
CA THR A 84 8.40 15.28 -5.52
C THR A 84 9.59 16.24 -5.50
N THR A 85 10.69 15.85 -4.85
CA THR A 85 11.94 16.61 -4.81
C THR A 85 12.75 16.39 -6.08
N LEU A 86 12.92 15.13 -6.48
CA LEU A 86 13.73 14.76 -7.64
C LEU A 86 13.24 15.39 -8.94
N TRP A 87 11.92 15.47 -9.15
CA TRP A 87 11.33 16.06 -10.36
C TRP A 87 11.57 17.57 -10.49
N LEU A 88 11.92 18.25 -9.39
CA LEU A 88 12.29 19.66 -9.42
C LEU A 88 13.75 19.89 -9.81
N ARG A 89 14.61 18.87 -9.80
CA ARG A 89 15.99 18.99 -10.28
C ARG A 89 16.03 19.42 -11.73
N HIS A 90 16.95 20.29 -12.11
CA HIS A 90 17.18 20.67 -13.51
C HIS A 90 17.52 19.45 -14.37
N SER A 91 18.29 18.51 -13.83
CA SER A 91 18.73 17.27 -14.47
C SER A 91 17.64 16.20 -14.68
N ASP A 92 16.52 16.22 -13.93
CA ASP A 92 15.47 15.20 -14.04
C ASP A 92 14.54 15.46 -15.24
N ILE A 93 14.21 14.42 -16.01
CA ILE A 93 13.40 14.56 -17.24
C ILE A 93 11.92 14.21 -17.05
N SER A 94 11.47 13.91 -15.82
CA SER A 94 10.09 13.48 -15.55
C SER A 94 9.07 14.62 -15.76
N LEU A 95 9.54 15.87 -15.66
CA LEU A 95 8.81 17.07 -16.04
C LEU A 95 9.47 17.71 -17.27
N VAL A 96 8.66 18.06 -18.27
CA VAL A 96 9.12 18.85 -19.42
C VAL A 96 9.63 20.22 -18.95
N ALA A 97 10.71 20.70 -19.55
CA ALA A 97 11.43 21.89 -19.09
C ALA A 97 10.55 23.14 -18.92
N PRO A 98 9.62 23.48 -19.84
CA PRO A 98 8.74 24.65 -19.65
C PRO A 98 7.84 24.54 -18.42
N THR A 99 7.31 23.35 -18.13
CA THR A 99 6.46 23.12 -16.96
C THR A 99 7.26 23.21 -15.67
N LYS A 100 8.46 22.61 -15.64
CA LYS A 100 9.37 22.72 -14.48
C LYS A 100 9.74 24.18 -14.20
N GLN A 101 10.01 24.97 -15.24
CA GLN A 101 10.31 26.39 -15.11
C GLN A 101 9.14 27.18 -14.52
N ARG A 102 7.89 26.93 -14.96
CA ARG A 102 6.70 27.54 -14.35
C ARG A 102 6.57 27.16 -12.87
N TYR A 103 6.81 25.90 -12.52
CA TYR A 103 6.75 25.44 -11.12
C TYR A 103 7.83 26.11 -10.27
N HIS A 104 9.06 26.22 -10.78
CA HIS A 104 10.13 26.95 -10.10
C HIS A 104 9.75 28.41 -9.85
N GLN A 105 9.18 29.10 -10.86
CA GLN A 105 8.73 30.49 -10.71
C GLN A 105 7.60 30.62 -9.68
N ALA A 106 6.61 29.73 -9.71
CA ALA A 106 5.50 29.73 -8.77
C ALA A 106 5.98 29.50 -7.32
N LEU A 107 6.88 28.53 -7.11
CA LEU A 107 7.46 28.24 -5.80
C LEU A 107 8.33 29.40 -5.30
N ALA A 108 9.18 29.97 -6.15
CA ALA A 108 10.02 31.11 -5.77
C ALA A 108 9.20 32.37 -5.41
N ARG A 109 8.02 32.55 -6.00
CA ARG A 109 7.11 33.65 -5.66
C ARG A 109 6.37 33.45 -4.33
N HIS A 110 5.95 32.21 -4.04
CA HIS A 110 5.03 31.95 -2.93
C HIS A 110 5.70 31.43 -1.65
N VAL A 111 6.83 30.74 -1.77
CA VAL A 111 7.54 30.21 -0.61
C VAL A 111 8.43 31.31 -0.03
N PRO A 112 8.19 31.75 1.22
CA PRO A 112 8.96 32.85 1.80
C PRO A 112 10.46 32.53 1.86
N ASN A 113 11.28 33.49 1.42
CA ASN A 113 12.75 33.41 1.42
C ASN A 113 13.33 32.24 0.61
N LEU A 114 12.56 31.61 -0.29
CA LEU A 114 13.07 30.52 -1.12
C LEU A 114 13.87 31.08 -2.30
N LYS A 115 15.13 30.63 -2.43
CA LYS A 115 15.95 30.83 -3.62
C LYS A 115 16.22 29.48 -4.26
N LEU A 116 15.50 29.16 -5.33
CA LEU A 116 15.73 27.92 -6.06
C LEU A 116 17.11 27.95 -6.75
N PRO A 117 17.86 26.84 -6.72
CA PRO A 117 19.18 26.77 -7.31
C PRO A 117 19.09 26.85 -8.84
N THR A 118 20.10 27.45 -9.46
CA THR A 118 20.31 27.38 -10.92
C THR A 118 20.86 26.00 -11.31
N ALA A 119 20.81 25.65 -12.60
CA ALA A 119 21.38 24.39 -13.09
C ALA A 119 22.88 24.23 -12.74
N VAL A 120 23.65 25.33 -12.77
CA VAL A 120 25.07 25.33 -12.38
C VAL A 120 25.24 25.11 -10.88
N GLN A 121 24.40 25.74 -10.05
CA GLN A 121 24.43 25.54 -8.60
C GLN A 121 24.06 24.09 -8.22
N GLU A 122 23.02 23.52 -8.86
CA GLU A 122 22.65 22.11 -8.69
C GLU A 122 23.80 21.17 -9.07
N GLN A 123 24.49 21.44 -10.18
CA GLN A 123 25.61 20.61 -10.62
C GLN A 123 26.79 20.66 -9.64
N ASN A 124 27.04 21.80 -9.01
CA ASN A 124 28.15 21.98 -8.07
C ASN A 124 27.84 21.41 -6.67
N ASP A 125 26.59 21.47 -6.22
CA ASP A 125 26.13 20.89 -4.95
C ASP A 125 24.69 20.36 -5.07
N GLN A 126 24.57 19.12 -5.55
CA GLN A 126 23.27 18.49 -5.74
C GLN A 126 22.54 18.25 -4.40
N ALA A 127 23.26 17.93 -3.34
CA ALA A 127 22.65 17.66 -2.03
C ALA A 127 22.08 18.93 -1.40
N GLY A 128 22.79 20.06 -1.51
CA GLY A 128 22.28 21.37 -1.13
C GLY A 128 21.08 21.78 -1.97
N ALA A 129 21.12 21.56 -3.29
CA ALA A 129 19.99 21.82 -4.17
C ALA A 129 18.74 20.99 -3.80
N ASP A 130 18.92 19.70 -3.53
CA ASP A 130 17.84 18.81 -3.07
C ASP A 130 17.21 19.26 -1.76
N ALA A 131 18.01 19.79 -0.83
CA ALA A 131 17.51 20.32 0.43
C ALA A 131 16.58 21.54 0.19
N VAL A 132 16.94 22.41 -0.75
CA VAL A 132 16.09 23.56 -1.15
C VAL A 132 14.80 23.07 -1.82
N TYR A 133 14.88 22.13 -2.76
CA TYR A 133 13.69 21.55 -3.40
C TYR A 133 12.79 20.83 -2.38
N ALA A 134 13.36 20.07 -1.45
CA ALA A 134 12.62 19.40 -0.39
C ALA A 134 11.91 20.40 0.53
N SER A 135 12.56 21.51 0.88
CA SER A 135 11.92 22.59 1.66
C SER A 135 10.72 23.20 0.94
N ALA A 136 10.85 23.48 -0.36
CA ALA A 136 9.75 23.98 -1.19
C ALA A 136 8.57 22.99 -1.26
N VAL A 137 8.88 21.69 -1.40
CA VAL A 137 7.87 20.61 -1.40
C VAL A 137 7.17 20.49 -0.05
N GLU A 138 7.89 20.59 1.07
CA GLU A 138 7.26 20.56 2.40
C GLU A 138 6.31 21.75 2.58
N TRP A 139 6.68 22.95 2.15
CA TRP A 139 5.77 24.09 2.13
C TRP A 139 4.53 23.81 1.28
N LEU A 140 4.71 23.25 0.08
CA LEU A 140 3.62 22.93 -0.84
C LEU A 140 2.65 21.89 -0.26
N LYS A 141 3.17 20.89 0.44
CA LYS A 141 2.36 19.89 1.17
C LYS A 141 1.51 20.54 2.26
N GLU A 142 2.08 21.46 3.04
CA GLU A 142 1.35 22.19 4.08
C GLU A 142 0.30 23.13 3.48
N TYR A 143 0.63 23.80 2.37
CA TYR A 143 -0.32 24.62 1.61
C TYR A 143 -1.51 23.78 1.13
N CYS A 144 -1.23 22.61 0.52
CA CYS A 144 -2.28 21.70 0.06
C CYS A 144 -3.12 21.11 1.19
N ARG A 145 -2.55 20.93 2.39
CA ARG A 145 -3.30 20.44 3.56
C ARG A 145 -4.35 21.44 4.07
N LYS A 146 -4.10 22.75 3.90
CA LYS A 146 -5.03 23.82 4.30
C LYS A 146 -6.14 24.05 3.28
N GLY A 147 -5.91 23.72 2.01
CA GLY A 147 -6.87 23.86 0.91
C GLY A 147 -7.61 22.57 0.54
N LYS A 148 -8.42 22.63 -0.53
CA LYS A 148 -9.13 21.48 -1.09
C LYS A 148 -8.40 20.98 -2.35
N TYR A 149 -7.53 19.98 -2.17
CA TYR A 149 -6.78 19.35 -3.26
C TYR A 149 -7.12 17.87 -3.38
N PRO A 150 -8.30 17.52 -3.91
CA PRO A 150 -8.81 16.14 -3.90
C PRO A 150 -7.91 15.18 -4.67
N LEU A 151 -7.30 15.63 -5.78
CA LEU A 151 -6.36 14.80 -6.55
C LEU A 151 -5.10 14.48 -5.74
N VAL A 152 -4.50 15.48 -5.07
CA VAL A 152 -3.33 15.27 -4.19
C VAL A 152 -3.66 14.31 -3.05
N GLN A 153 -4.84 14.47 -2.43
CA GLN A 153 -5.31 13.57 -1.38
C GLN A 153 -5.48 12.14 -1.89
N LYS A 154 -6.12 11.96 -3.05
CA LYS A 154 -6.31 10.65 -3.69
C LYS A 154 -4.98 9.97 -3.97
N GLU A 155 -4.04 10.66 -4.62
CA GLU A 155 -2.74 10.08 -4.94
C GLU A 155 -1.89 9.79 -3.69
N ASN A 156 -2.04 10.57 -2.61
CA ASN A 156 -1.39 10.27 -1.33
C ASN A 156 -1.97 9.02 -0.66
N ILE A 157 -3.29 8.81 -0.75
CA ILE A 157 -3.95 7.59 -0.28
C ILE A 157 -3.43 6.39 -1.08
N GLU A 158 -3.42 6.50 -2.40
CA GLU A 158 -2.96 5.45 -3.32
C GLU A 158 -1.50 5.09 -3.06
N TYR A 159 -0.59 6.07 -3.02
CA TYR A 159 0.82 5.82 -2.66
C TYR A 159 0.95 5.15 -1.29
N GLY A 160 0.19 5.60 -0.30
CA GLY A 160 0.14 5.00 1.03
C GLY A 160 -0.31 3.54 1.00
N PHE A 161 -1.37 3.22 0.23
CA PHE A 161 -1.87 1.87 0.02
C PHE A 161 -0.79 0.98 -0.62
N ARG A 162 -0.19 1.41 -1.73
CA ARG A 162 0.83 0.63 -2.46
C ARG A 162 2.04 0.31 -1.60
N ARG A 163 2.59 1.32 -0.92
CA ARG A 163 3.73 1.16 -0.02
C ARG A 163 3.41 0.19 1.13
N ASN A 164 2.23 0.33 1.73
CA ASN A 164 1.83 -0.51 2.86
C ASN A 164 1.52 -1.95 2.41
N MET A 165 0.88 -2.15 1.26
CA MET A 165 0.75 -3.46 0.58
C MET A 165 2.11 -4.13 0.40
N ARG A 166 3.10 -3.39 -0.10
CA ARG A 166 4.47 -3.90 -0.25
C ARG A 166 5.13 -4.25 1.09
N GLY A 167 4.82 -3.49 2.14
CA GLY A 167 5.26 -3.77 3.51
C GLY A 167 4.70 -5.07 4.07
N VAL A 168 3.40 -5.32 3.90
CA VAL A 168 2.73 -6.53 4.40
C VAL A 168 2.95 -7.76 3.53
N ARG A 169 3.46 -7.59 2.29
CA ARG A 169 3.62 -8.69 1.33
C ARG A 169 4.35 -9.93 1.88
N PRO A 170 5.51 -9.85 2.57
CA PRO A 170 6.15 -11.04 3.12
C PRO A 170 5.25 -11.81 4.09
N PHE A 171 4.51 -11.10 4.95
CA PHE A 171 3.53 -11.69 5.84
C PHE A 171 2.39 -12.35 5.05
N ALA A 172 1.81 -11.64 4.08
CA ALA A 172 0.73 -12.15 3.24
C ALA A 172 1.11 -13.44 2.49
N ILE A 173 2.32 -13.48 1.91
CA ILE A 173 2.87 -14.68 1.25
C ILE A 173 2.99 -15.82 2.24
N ALA A 174 3.58 -15.58 3.42
CA ALA A 174 3.78 -16.62 4.43
C ALA A 174 2.46 -17.23 4.90
N VAL A 175 1.48 -16.41 5.30
CA VAL A 175 0.19 -16.92 5.79
C VAL A 175 -0.63 -17.60 4.70
N THR A 176 -0.58 -17.09 3.46
CA THR A 176 -1.27 -17.70 2.32
C THR A 176 -0.63 -19.03 1.93
N ALA A 177 0.71 -19.13 1.94
CA ALA A 177 1.42 -20.36 1.64
C ALA A 177 1.16 -21.44 2.69
N VAL A 178 1.17 -21.08 3.99
CA VAL A 178 0.81 -22.01 5.08
C VAL A 178 -0.62 -22.50 4.90
N ALA A 179 -1.58 -21.60 4.68
CA ALA A 179 -2.97 -21.99 4.46
C ALA A 179 -3.13 -22.90 3.23
N LEU A 180 -2.38 -22.65 2.16
CA LEU A 180 -2.40 -23.48 0.95
C LEU A 180 -1.86 -24.89 1.21
N VAL A 181 -0.73 -25.00 1.90
CA VAL A 181 -0.13 -26.29 2.27
C VAL A 181 -1.08 -27.09 3.17
N LEU A 182 -1.67 -26.43 4.17
CA LEU A 182 -2.65 -27.06 5.06
C LEU A 182 -3.91 -27.51 4.31
N SER A 183 -4.42 -26.67 3.40
CA SER A 183 -5.59 -27.01 2.59
C SER A 183 -5.32 -28.23 1.70
N ILE A 184 -4.22 -28.21 0.94
CA ILE A 184 -3.84 -29.34 0.08
C ILE A 184 -3.59 -30.60 0.90
N GLY A 185 -2.88 -30.49 2.04
CA GLY A 185 -2.63 -31.61 2.93
C GLY A 185 -3.92 -32.24 3.49
N ALA A 186 -4.89 -31.40 3.86
CA ALA A 186 -6.20 -31.86 4.31
C ALA A 186 -6.98 -32.59 3.19
N MET A 187 -6.95 -32.07 1.95
CA MET A 187 -7.57 -32.75 0.80
C MET A 187 -6.93 -34.11 0.55
N ILE A 188 -5.60 -34.19 0.54
CA ILE A 188 -4.86 -35.44 0.33
C ILE A 188 -5.24 -36.45 1.42
N ARG A 189 -5.31 -36.00 2.68
CA ARG A 189 -5.71 -36.87 3.81
C ARG A 189 -7.12 -37.41 3.61
N GLU A 190 -8.12 -36.57 3.37
CA GLU A 190 -9.52 -36.98 3.16
C GLU A 190 -9.66 -37.98 2.00
N ILE A 191 -8.93 -37.72 0.91
CA ILE A 191 -8.91 -38.63 -0.25
C ILE A 191 -8.24 -39.97 0.11
N SER A 192 -7.14 -39.94 0.88
CA SER A 192 -6.36 -41.13 1.22
C SER A 192 -7.06 -42.05 2.22
N ILE A 193 -7.88 -41.51 3.13
CA ILE A 193 -8.66 -42.29 4.10
C ILE A 193 -10.00 -42.78 3.54
N SER A 194 -10.42 -42.26 2.38
CA SER A 194 -11.66 -42.67 1.75
C SER A 194 -11.57 -44.13 1.31
N SER A 195 -12.52 -44.95 1.76
CA SER A 195 -12.68 -46.33 1.28
C SER A 195 -13.32 -46.40 -0.12
N ALA A 196 -13.76 -45.27 -0.65
CA ALA A 196 -14.32 -45.17 -1.99
C ALA A 196 -13.19 -45.03 -3.04
N GLY A 197 -13.50 -45.35 -4.30
CA GLY A 197 -12.55 -45.12 -5.41
C GLY A 197 -12.16 -43.64 -5.55
N MET A 198 -10.99 -43.37 -6.12
CA MET A 198 -10.39 -42.02 -6.25
C MET A 198 -11.37 -40.96 -6.76
N THR A 199 -12.18 -41.29 -7.78
CA THR A 199 -13.18 -40.38 -8.35
C THR A 199 -14.27 -39.99 -7.35
N ALA A 200 -14.78 -40.95 -6.58
CA ALA A 200 -15.78 -40.69 -5.55
C ALA A 200 -15.19 -39.90 -4.38
N ALA A 201 -13.94 -40.17 -4.00
CA ALA A 201 -13.23 -39.43 -2.95
C ALA A 201 -12.98 -37.95 -3.32
N LEU A 202 -12.69 -37.67 -4.60
CA LEU A 202 -12.58 -36.29 -5.10
C LEU A 202 -13.93 -35.57 -5.08
N GLN A 203 -15.01 -36.27 -5.43
CA GLN A 203 -16.38 -35.73 -5.46
C GLN A 203 -16.97 -35.51 -4.05
N SER A 204 -16.47 -36.23 -3.02
CA SER A 204 -16.93 -36.02 -1.64
C SER A 204 -16.43 -34.72 -1.00
N LEU A 205 -15.39 -34.08 -1.57
CA LEU A 205 -14.90 -32.81 -1.08
C LEU A 205 -15.87 -31.67 -1.47
N PRO A 206 -16.30 -30.81 -0.52
CA PRO A 206 -17.18 -29.69 -0.82
C PRO A 206 -16.57 -28.76 -1.87
N ILE A 207 -17.38 -28.28 -2.82
CA ILE A 207 -16.92 -27.37 -3.88
C ILE A 207 -16.26 -26.09 -3.34
N VAL A 208 -16.69 -25.64 -2.15
CA VAL A 208 -16.11 -24.48 -1.45
C VAL A 208 -14.65 -24.70 -1.04
N VAL A 209 -14.24 -25.94 -0.75
CA VAL A 209 -12.84 -26.30 -0.43
C VAL A 209 -11.97 -26.14 -1.67
N TRP A 210 -12.43 -26.66 -2.82
CA TRP A 210 -11.75 -26.48 -4.11
C TRP A 210 -11.62 -25.00 -4.48
N GLY A 211 -12.72 -24.26 -4.39
CA GLY A 211 -12.74 -22.82 -4.68
C GLY A 211 -11.80 -22.03 -3.78
N SER A 212 -11.77 -22.31 -2.48
CA SER A 212 -10.87 -21.63 -1.54
C SER A 212 -9.40 -21.97 -1.77
N THR A 213 -9.08 -23.21 -2.15
CA THR A 213 -7.71 -23.63 -2.49
C THR A 213 -7.23 -22.94 -3.77
N LEU A 214 -8.09 -22.84 -4.78
CA LEU A 214 -7.78 -22.07 -6.00
C LEU A 214 -7.59 -20.59 -5.69
N LEU A 215 -8.42 -20.01 -4.82
CA LEU A 215 -8.26 -18.63 -4.38
C LEU A 215 -6.91 -18.40 -3.68
N LEU A 216 -6.46 -19.32 -2.82
CA LEU A 216 -5.15 -19.25 -2.19
C LEU A 216 -4.02 -19.26 -3.22
N LEU A 217 -4.10 -20.12 -4.25
CA LEU A 217 -3.13 -20.15 -5.35
C LEU A 217 -3.08 -18.82 -6.11
N ILE A 218 -4.24 -18.29 -6.50
CA ILE A 218 -4.34 -17.01 -7.20
C ILE A 218 -3.81 -15.88 -6.33
N ALA A 219 -4.19 -15.83 -5.05
CA ALA A 219 -3.75 -14.81 -4.12
C ALA A 219 -2.23 -14.86 -3.91
N LEU A 220 -1.65 -16.06 -3.75
CA LEU A 220 -0.21 -16.24 -3.61
C LEU A 220 0.51 -15.71 -4.87
N GLY A 221 0.03 -16.08 -6.06
CA GLY A 221 0.54 -15.55 -7.33
C GLY A 221 0.45 -14.03 -7.43
N ALA A 222 -0.69 -13.45 -7.08
CA ALA A 222 -0.91 -12.00 -7.09
C ALA A 222 0.04 -11.27 -6.12
N TRP A 223 0.23 -11.77 -4.90
CA TRP A 223 1.20 -11.20 -3.96
C TRP A 223 2.64 -11.29 -4.48
N MET A 224 3.00 -12.38 -5.14
CA MET A 224 4.34 -12.55 -5.68
C MET A 224 4.62 -11.61 -6.85
N ILE A 225 3.66 -11.45 -7.77
CA ILE A 225 3.86 -10.80 -9.07
C ILE A 225 3.45 -9.32 -9.06
N ALA A 226 2.30 -8.97 -8.48
CA ALA A 226 1.73 -7.62 -8.61
C ALA A 226 2.34 -6.61 -7.61
N VAL A 227 2.70 -7.06 -6.41
CA VAL A 227 3.13 -6.17 -5.31
C VAL A 227 4.65 -5.97 -5.32
N THR A 228 5.12 -5.15 -6.26
CA THR A 228 6.55 -4.89 -6.53
C THR A 228 7.00 -3.50 -6.09
N ASP A 229 8.32 -3.29 -6.00
CA ASP A 229 8.90 -1.97 -5.70
C ASP A 229 8.63 -0.97 -6.84
N ALA A 230 8.57 -1.44 -8.10
CA ALA A 230 8.22 -0.62 -9.26
C ALA A 230 6.78 -0.08 -9.17
N TRP A 231 5.84 -0.92 -8.73
CA TRP A 231 4.44 -0.51 -8.52
C TRP A 231 4.30 0.58 -7.44
N VAL A 232 5.10 0.51 -6.37
CA VAL A 232 5.17 1.56 -5.34
C VAL A 232 5.77 2.85 -5.91
N ARG A 233 6.84 2.73 -6.73
CA ARG A 233 7.48 3.88 -7.38
C ARG A 233 6.51 4.64 -8.27
N GLU A 234 5.73 3.93 -9.08
CA GLU A 234 4.71 4.52 -9.95
C GLU A 234 3.68 5.33 -9.14
N GLY A 235 3.24 4.82 -7.98
CA GLY A 235 2.37 5.58 -7.08
C GLY A 235 3.04 6.84 -6.53
N GLY A 236 4.34 6.77 -6.25
CA GLY A 236 5.14 7.94 -5.86
C GLY A 236 5.26 8.98 -6.98
N ASP A 237 5.36 8.54 -8.23
CA ASP A 237 5.37 9.39 -9.42
C ASP A 237 4.01 10.07 -9.64
N GLN A 238 2.90 9.34 -9.48
CA GLN A 238 1.55 9.91 -9.59
C GLN A 238 1.29 10.95 -8.49
N TYR A 239 1.70 10.67 -7.25
CA TYR A 239 1.65 11.64 -6.16
C TYR A 239 2.53 12.87 -6.43
N ALA A 240 3.75 12.68 -6.94
CA ALA A 240 4.63 13.78 -7.31
C ALA A 240 4.00 14.67 -8.38
N ARG A 241 3.42 14.07 -9.42
CA ARG A 241 2.72 14.79 -10.48
C ARG A 241 1.56 15.60 -9.93
N ALA A 242 0.68 14.97 -9.13
CA ALA A 242 -0.49 15.63 -8.57
C ALA A 242 -0.11 16.80 -7.64
N LEU A 243 0.89 16.61 -6.78
CA LEU A 243 1.35 17.64 -5.86
C LEU A 243 2.01 18.80 -6.62
N LEU A 244 2.94 18.53 -7.52
CA LEU A 244 3.65 19.60 -8.23
C LEU A 244 2.75 20.36 -9.22
N ALA A 245 1.71 19.71 -9.76
CA ALA A 245 0.72 20.38 -10.60
C ALA A 245 -0.08 21.47 -9.88
N THR A 246 -0.13 21.46 -8.53
CA THR A 246 -0.79 22.55 -7.79
C THR A 246 -0.05 23.88 -7.93
N CYS A 247 1.22 23.87 -8.35
CA CYS A 247 1.97 25.09 -8.65
C CYS A 247 1.33 25.95 -9.75
N GLU A 248 0.54 25.37 -10.66
CA GLU A 248 -0.19 26.14 -11.68
C GLU A 248 -1.34 26.97 -11.09
N GLY A 249 -1.80 26.63 -9.88
CA GLY A 249 -2.87 27.34 -9.19
C GLY A 249 -2.41 28.16 -7.99
N LEU A 250 -1.09 28.30 -7.78
CA LEU A 250 -0.51 29.14 -6.74
C LEU A 250 -0.64 30.63 -7.05
#